data_AF-A0A8H9MZ61-F1
#
_entry.id   AF-A0A8H9MZ61-F1
#
_cell.length_a   1.000
_cell.length_b   1.000
_cell.length_c   1.000
_cell.angle_alpha   90.00
_cell.angle_beta   90.00
_cell.angle_gamma   90.00
#
_symmetry.space_group_name_H-M   'P 1'
#
loop_
_entity.id
_entity.type
_entity.pdbx_description
1 polymer ?
#
loop_
_entity_poly.entity_id
_entity_poly.type
_entity_poly.pdbx_seq_one_letter_code
_entity_poly.pdbx_strand_id
1 'polypeptide(L)'
;DNVMMGGMSYQAEEGKDKNWNVAAGDNDLTIALTDSFGNEQEIEINAKAGDDIEELATYINGQTDLVKASVGEGGKLQIFAGNNKVQGEIAFSGSLAGELGLGEGKNVTVDTIDVTTVQGAQESVAIVDAALKYVDSHRAELGAFQNRFNHAISNLDNINENVNASKSRIKDTDFAKETTQLTKTQILSQASSSILAQAKQAPNSALSLLG
;
A
#
# COMPACT_ATOMS: atom_id res chain seq x y z
N ASP A 1 15.72 12.08 5.62
CA ASP A 1 14.64 11.87 6.60
C ASP A 1 13.38 12.56 6.09
N ASN A 2 12.19 12.04 6.37
CA ASN A 2 10.91 12.65 6.01
C ASN A 2 10.11 12.79 7.31
N VAL A 3 9.43 13.92 7.49
CA VAL A 3 8.55 14.20 8.63
C VAL A 3 7.55 13.06 8.86
N MET A 4 7.11 12.36 7.80
CA MET A 4 6.20 11.22 7.90
C MET A 4 6.80 9.97 8.57
N MET A 5 8.13 9.88 8.69
CA MET A 5 8.84 8.81 9.41
C MET A 5 9.02 9.10 10.91
N GLY A 6 8.49 10.23 11.39
CA GLY A 6 8.56 10.65 12.78
C GLY A 6 7.19 10.90 13.38
N GLY A 7 7.13 11.87 14.29
CA GLY A 7 5.91 12.21 15.01
C GLY A 7 6.03 13.53 15.78
N MET A 8 5.00 13.80 16.57
CA MET A 8 4.96 14.92 17.50
C MET A 8 5.23 14.42 18.91
N SER A 9 6.14 15.10 19.61
CA SER A 9 6.50 14.81 20.99
C SER A 9 6.12 15.98 21.90
N TYR A 10 5.45 15.66 23.00
CA TYR A 10 5.02 16.59 24.02
C TYR A 10 5.70 16.20 25.33
N GLN A 11 6.35 17.16 25.97
CA GLN A 11 7.06 16.92 27.22
C GLN A 11 6.53 17.85 28.31
N ALA A 12 6.37 17.31 29.51
CA ALA A 12 6.09 18.11 30.70
C ALA A 12 7.20 19.15 30.93
N GLU A 13 6.81 20.41 31.13
CA GLU A 13 7.73 21.50 31.42
C GLU A 13 8.52 21.22 32.70
N GLU A 14 7.81 20.77 33.74
CA GLU A 14 8.35 20.42 35.04
C GLU A 14 8.25 18.91 35.32
N GLY A 15 9.26 18.38 36.02
CA GLY A 15 9.27 16.98 36.46
C GLY A 15 8.45 16.77 37.73
N LYS A 16 7.82 15.61 37.86
CA LYS A 16 7.15 15.19 39.09
C LYS A 16 8.13 14.39 39.95
N ASP A 17 8.29 14.79 41.20
CA ASP A 17 9.17 14.07 42.11
C ASP A 17 8.55 12.74 42.56
N LYS A 18 9.31 11.93 43.30
CA LYS A 18 8.84 10.61 43.79
C LYS A 18 7.69 10.68 44.79
N ASN A 19 7.38 11.85 45.32
CA ASN A 19 6.28 12.03 46.26
C ASN A 19 5.00 12.50 45.56
N TRP A 20 5.12 12.93 44.30
CA TRP A 20 3.97 13.27 43.49
C TRP A 20 3.08 12.05 43.29
N ASN A 21 1.78 12.28 43.42
CA ASN A 21 0.75 11.30 43.17
C ASN A 21 -0.51 12.02 42.68
N VAL A 22 -1.33 11.31 41.92
CA VAL A 22 -2.61 11.81 41.45
C VAL A 22 -3.50 12.14 42.66
N ALA A 23 -3.96 13.39 42.73
CA ALA A 23 -4.81 13.85 43.83
C ALA A 23 -6.25 13.30 43.69
N ALA A 24 -6.93 13.16 44.83
CA ALA A 24 -8.33 12.73 44.83
C ALA A 24 -9.23 13.85 44.27
N GLY A 25 -9.89 13.57 43.15
CA GLY A 25 -10.81 14.50 42.46
C GLY A 25 -10.17 15.29 41.32
N ASP A 26 -8.84 15.32 41.24
CA ASP A 26 -8.09 15.91 40.12
C ASP A 26 -7.37 14.79 39.34
N ASN A 27 -8.14 13.88 38.76
CA ASN A 27 -7.62 12.64 38.17
C ASN A 27 -7.98 12.42 36.69
N ASP A 28 -8.52 13.44 36.01
CA ASP A 28 -8.88 13.36 34.60
C ASP A 28 -7.83 14.01 33.69
N LEU A 29 -7.44 13.28 32.65
CA LEU A 29 -6.65 13.77 31.52
C LEU A 29 -7.37 13.37 30.23
N THR A 30 -7.75 14.34 29.42
CA THR A 30 -8.31 14.10 28.09
C THR A 30 -7.27 14.45 27.03
N ILE A 31 -7.02 13.50 26.14
CA ILE A 31 -6.15 13.67 24.98
C ILE A 31 -7.06 13.74 23.74
N ALA A 32 -7.23 14.93 23.18
CA ALA A 32 -7.98 15.16 21.95
C ALA A 32 -7.02 15.20 20.76
N LEU A 33 -7.27 14.37 19.76
CA LEU A 33 -6.42 14.23 18.58
C LEU A 33 -7.23 13.85 17.34
N THR A 34 -6.64 13.96 16.17
CA THR A 34 -7.19 13.43 14.92
C THR A 34 -6.42 12.18 14.50
N ASP A 35 -7.10 11.07 14.24
CA ASP A 35 -6.44 9.84 13.79
C ASP A 35 -5.90 9.97 12.34
N SER A 36 -5.14 8.96 11.89
CA SER A 36 -4.58 8.93 10.52
C SER A 36 -5.65 8.82 9.42
N PHE A 37 -6.92 8.61 9.76
CA PHE A 37 -8.06 8.60 8.84
C PHE A 37 -8.85 9.92 8.83
N GLY A 38 -8.47 10.88 9.67
CA GLY A 38 -9.15 12.18 9.78
C GLY A 38 -10.32 12.19 10.77
N ASN A 39 -10.50 11.16 11.59
CA ASN A 39 -11.53 11.14 12.62
C ASN A 39 -11.00 11.79 13.89
N GLU A 40 -11.79 12.69 14.48
CA GLU A 40 -11.53 13.21 15.82
C GLU A 40 -11.70 12.10 16.87
N GLN A 41 -10.77 12.04 17.81
CA GLN A 41 -10.75 11.08 18.92
C GLN A 41 -10.50 11.84 20.22
N GLU A 42 -11.29 11.53 21.23
CA GLU A 42 -11.05 11.96 22.61
C GLU A 42 -10.74 10.74 23.46
N ILE A 43 -9.57 10.76 24.09
CA ILE A 43 -9.09 9.67 24.92
C ILE A 43 -9.12 10.16 26.35
N GLU A 44 -10.13 9.71 27.08
CA GLU A 44 -10.30 10.02 28.50
C GLU A 44 -9.47 9.05 29.36
N ILE A 45 -8.55 9.62 30.13
CA ILE A 45 -7.69 8.94 31.08
C ILE A 45 -8.16 9.31 32.48
N ASN A 46 -8.79 8.37 33.17
CA ASN A 46 -9.21 8.51 34.56
C ASN A 46 -8.22 7.79 35.48
N ALA A 47 -7.16 8.48 35.89
CA ALA A 47 -6.15 7.92 36.77
C ALA A 47 -6.72 7.62 38.16
N LYS A 48 -6.10 6.71 38.93
CA LYS A 48 -6.54 6.48 40.31
C LYS A 48 -5.81 7.41 41.25
N ALA A 49 -6.52 7.88 42.27
CA ALA A 49 -5.91 8.67 43.32
C ALA A 49 -4.80 7.85 44.01
N GLY A 50 -3.62 8.46 44.14
CA GLY A 50 -2.42 7.80 44.66
C GLY A 50 -1.50 7.19 43.61
N ASP A 51 -1.92 7.09 42.34
CA ASP A 51 -1.04 6.63 41.26
C ASP A 51 0.15 7.58 41.07
N ASP A 52 1.33 7.03 40.82
CA ASP A 52 2.52 7.81 40.47
C ASP A 52 2.57 8.17 38.97
N ILE A 53 3.61 8.90 38.55
CA ILE A 53 3.72 9.40 37.17
C ILE A 53 4.01 8.27 36.16
N GLU A 54 4.71 7.23 36.59
CA GLU A 54 4.99 6.04 35.80
C GLU A 54 3.74 5.17 35.61
N GLU A 55 2.91 5.04 36.64
CA GLU A 55 1.60 4.40 36.58
C GLU A 55 0.65 5.16 35.66
N LEU A 56 0.63 6.49 35.73
CA LEU A 56 -0.14 7.31 34.79
C LEU A 56 0.31 7.09 33.33
N ALA A 57 1.62 7.10 33.06
CA ALA A 57 2.15 6.82 31.72
C ALA A 57 1.76 5.42 31.24
N THR A 58 1.76 4.44 32.14
CA THR A 58 1.29 3.07 31.87
C THR A 58 -0.20 3.06 31.54
N TYR A 59 -1.02 3.83 32.27
CA TYR A 59 -2.45 3.93 32.04
C TYR A 59 -2.78 4.57 30.68
N ILE A 60 -2.07 5.63 30.29
CA ILE A 60 -2.15 6.23 28.95
C ILE A 60 -1.86 5.20 27.87
N ASN A 61 -0.74 4.47 27.99
CA ASN A 61 -0.36 3.43 27.03
C ASN A 61 -1.34 2.25 26.96
N GLY A 62 -2.06 1.99 28.05
CA GLY A 62 -3.06 0.93 28.13
C GLY A 62 -4.40 1.31 27.52
N GLN A 63 -4.75 2.60 27.54
CA GLN A 63 -6.04 3.09 27.05
C GLN A 63 -6.04 3.28 25.52
N THR A 64 -4.89 3.57 24.93
CA THR A 64 -4.79 3.89 23.51
C THR A 64 -3.49 3.41 22.88
N ASP A 65 -3.59 3.05 21.60
CA ASP A 65 -2.43 2.78 20.77
C ASP A 65 -2.01 3.98 19.92
N LEU A 66 -2.75 5.09 19.94
CA LEU A 66 -2.50 6.26 19.10
C LEU A 66 -1.32 7.10 19.59
N VAL A 67 -1.09 7.12 20.90
CA VAL A 67 0.06 7.78 21.53
C VAL A 67 0.89 6.78 22.32
N LYS A 68 2.13 7.16 22.64
CA LYS A 68 3.01 6.44 23.54
C LYS A 68 3.52 7.39 24.61
N ALA A 69 3.17 7.10 25.86
CA ALA A 69 3.61 7.85 27.02
C ALA A 69 4.82 7.18 27.67
N SER A 70 5.73 7.96 28.23
CA SER A 70 6.81 7.44 29.05
C SER A 70 7.32 8.51 30.01
N VAL A 71 8.20 8.14 30.94
CA VAL A 71 8.71 9.04 31.97
C VAL A 71 10.22 9.06 31.92
N GLY A 72 10.76 10.26 31.69
CA GLY A 72 12.19 10.52 31.61
C GLY A 72 12.87 10.72 32.95
N GLU A 73 14.17 10.99 32.92
CA GLU A 73 14.92 11.41 34.10
C GLU A 73 14.29 12.65 34.75
N GLY A 74 14.20 12.64 36.07
CA GLY A 74 13.56 13.72 36.83
C GLY A 74 12.02 13.68 36.84
N GLY A 75 11.39 12.59 36.39
CA GLY A 75 9.94 12.40 36.48
C GLY A 75 9.14 13.23 35.49
N LYS A 76 9.74 13.58 34.35
CA LYS A 76 9.07 14.31 33.27
C LYS A 76 8.27 13.33 32.42
N LEU A 77 6.96 13.52 32.38
CA LEU A 77 6.09 12.81 31.44
C LEU A 77 6.40 13.29 30.02
N GLN A 78 6.48 12.33 29.10
CA GLN A 78 6.58 12.58 27.67
C GLN A 78 5.50 11.76 26.95
N ILE A 79 4.89 12.35 25.93
CA ILE A 79 3.87 11.73 25.09
C ILE A 79 4.28 11.91 23.64
N PHE A 80 4.51 10.80 22.95
CA PHE A 80 4.83 10.76 21.54
C PHE A 80 3.63 10.27 20.73
N ALA A 81 3.37 10.93 19.61
CA ALA A 81 2.36 10.52 18.65
C ALA A 81 2.98 10.42 17.25
N GLY A 82 3.00 9.20 16.70
CA GLY A 82 3.56 8.96 15.38
C GLY A 82 2.65 9.47 14.26
N ASN A 83 3.22 10.09 13.24
CA ASN A 83 2.48 10.64 12.08
C ASN A 83 1.76 9.56 11.25
N ASN A 84 2.09 8.29 11.47
CA ASN A 84 1.40 7.13 10.89
C ASN A 84 0.06 6.82 11.59
N LYS A 85 -0.19 7.37 12.78
CA LYS A 85 -1.39 7.11 13.59
C LYS A 85 -2.19 8.36 13.91
N VAL A 86 -1.54 9.51 14.02
CA VAL A 86 -2.15 10.78 14.43
C VAL A 86 -1.81 11.85 13.39
N GLN A 87 -2.77 12.73 13.10
CA GLN A 87 -2.60 13.89 12.25
C GLN A 87 -2.62 15.16 13.09
N GLY A 88 -1.72 16.09 12.77
CA GLY A 88 -1.71 17.42 13.37
C GLY A 88 -1.27 17.43 14.83
N GLU A 89 -1.66 18.49 15.52
CA GLU A 89 -1.37 18.69 16.93
C GLU A 89 -2.38 17.98 17.83
N ILE A 90 -1.95 17.70 19.05
CA ILE A 90 -2.74 17.06 20.10
C ILE A 90 -3.08 18.14 21.13
N ALA A 91 -4.34 18.15 21.56
CA ALA A 91 -4.78 18.99 22.67
C ALA A 91 -4.92 18.16 23.95
N PHE A 92 -4.44 18.70 25.06
CA PHE A 92 -4.56 18.12 26.39
C PHE A 92 -5.50 18.97 27.23
N SER A 93 -6.46 18.34 27.89
CA SER A 93 -7.41 18.99 28.79
C SER A 93 -7.73 18.10 30.00
N GLY A 94 -8.53 18.58 30.94
CA GLY A 94 -8.80 17.93 32.23
C GLY A 94 -7.94 18.47 33.37
N SER A 95 -8.23 18.05 34.61
CA SER A 95 -7.54 18.54 35.80
C SER A 95 -6.03 18.24 35.77
N LEU A 96 -5.65 17.03 35.32
CA LEU A 96 -4.25 16.59 35.28
C LEU A 96 -3.46 17.29 34.17
N ALA A 97 -4.09 17.69 33.06
CA ALA A 97 -3.38 18.34 31.97
C ALA A 97 -2.71 19.65 32.42
N GLY A 98 -3.44 20.46 33.21
CA GLY A 98 -2.90 21.71 33.77
C GLY A 98 -1.79 21.48 34.78
N GLU A 99 -1.88 20.42 35.60
CA GLU A 99 -0.87 20.10 36.60
C GLU A 99 0.41 19.51 35.98
N LEU A 100 0.27 18.67 34.96
CA LEU A 100 1.40 18.03 34.27
C LEU A 100 2.15 19.02 33.38
N GLY A 101 1.48 20.05 32.87
CA GLY A 101 2.10 21.13 32.11
C GLY A 101 2.83 20.62 30.88
N LEU A 102 2.15 19.87 30.01
CA LEU A 102 2.71 19.42 28.74
C LEU A 102 2.97 20.64 27.84
N GLY A 103 4.24 20.85 27.49
CA GLY A 103 4.65 21.95 26.61
C GLY A 103 4.23 21.72 25.16
N GLU A 104 4.59 22.67 24.30
CA GLU A 104 4.27 22.61 22.87
C GLU A 104 4.85 21.36 22.19
N GLY A 105 4.08 20.82 21.23
CA GLY A 105 4.47 19.67 20.44
C GLY A 105 5.68 19.99 19.56
N LYS A 106 6.71 19.14 19.63
CA LYS A 106 7.90 19.24 18.78
C LYS A 106 7.89 18.12 17.75
N ASN A 107 8.22 18.46 16.51
CA ASN A 107 8.40 17.46 15.48
C ASN A 107 9.74 16.73 15.69
N VAL A 108 9.68 15.41 15.81
CA VAL A 108 10.85 14.56 16.03
C VAL A 108 10.87 13.44 15.00
N THR A 109 12.05 13.14 14.47
CA THR A 109 12.26 12.13 13.44
C THR A 109 13.50 11.29 13.78
N VAL A 110 13.86 10.34 12.91
CA VAL A 110 15.01 9.47 13.14
C VAL A 110 16.31 10.27 13.24
N ASP A 111 16.41 11.41 12.54
CA ASP A 111 17.56 12.33 12.60
C ASP A 111 17.72 13.02 13.95
N THR A 112 16.63 13.21 14.71
CA THR A 112 16.65 13.91 16.00
C THR A 112 16.76 12.97 17.20
N ILE A 113 16.99 11.68 16.96
CA ILE A 113 17.13 10.67 18.02
C ILE A 113 18.39 10.95 18.85
N ASP A 114 18.21 11.02 20.16
CA ASP A 114 19.28 11.07 21.15
C ASP A 114 19.06 9.99 22.21
N VAL A 115 20.01 9.06 22.31
CA VAL A 115 19.96 7.93 23.27
C VAL A 115 20.86 8.14 24.49
N THR A 116 21.42 9.34 24.66
CA THR A 116 22.31 9.66 25.80
C THR A 116 21.57 9.86 27.11
N THR A 117 20.25 10.08 27.05
CA THR A 117 19.37 10.23 28.22
C THR A 117 18.35 9.11 28.27
N VAL A 118 17.85 8.73 29.46
CA VAL A 118 16.77 7.74 29.58
C VAL A 118 15.52 8.21 28.82
N GLN A 119 15.22 9.50 28.89
CA GLN A 119 14.10 10.10 28.19
C GLN A 119 14.20 9.90 26.68
N GLY A 120 15.30 10.36 26.08
CA GLY A 120 15.51 10.28 24.65
C GLY A 120 15.61 8.83 24.17
N ALA A 121 16.18 7.92 24.97
CA ALA A 121 16.20 6.49 24.65
C ALA A 121 14.78 5.88 24.56
N GLN A 122 13.88 6.22 25.49
CA GLN A 122 12.49 5.75 25.46
C GLN A 122 11.73 6.33 24.27
N GLU A 123 11.89 7.63 23.99
CA GLU A 123 11.27 8.29 22.85
C GLU A 123 11.76 7.71 21.52
N SER A 124 13.07 7.42 21.42
CA SER A 124 13.69 6.83 20.24
C SER A 124 13.04 5.52 19.82
N VAL A 125 12.62 4.69 20.78
CA VAL A 125 11.89 3.44 20.47
C VAL A 125 10.58 3.75 19.75
N ALA A 126 9.84 4.75 20.21
CA ALA A 126 8.57 5.15 19.61
C ALA A 126 8.76 5.80 18.23
N ILE A 127 9.80 6.64 18.07
CA ILE A 127 10.17 7.24 16.77
C ILE A 127 10.54 6.14 15.77
N VAL A 128 11.38 5.18 16.17
CA VAL A 128 11.80 4.08 15.28
C VAL A 128 10.62 3.18 14.93
N ASP A 129 9.71 2.88 15.85
CA ASP A 129 8.48 2.13 15.54
C ASP A 129 7.61 2.85 14.50
N ALA A 130 7.46 4.18 14.62
CA ALA A 130 6.75 4.99 13.64
C ALA A 130 7.45 4.96 12.26
N ALA A 131 8.78 5.13 12.24
CA ALA A 131 9.58 5.07 11.02
C ALA A 131 9.50 3.70 10.33
N LEU A 132 9.59 2.61 11.10
CA LEU A 132 9.48 1.25 10.58
C LEU A 132 8.10 0.99 9.99
N LYS A 133 7.03 1.40 10.68
CA LYS A 133 5.67 1.28 10.16
C LYS A 133 5.47 2.06 8.86
N TYR A 134 6.06 3.24 8.75
CA TYR A 134 6.05 4.01 7.50
C TYR A 134 6.78 3.27 6.37
N VAL A 135 7.97 2.73 6.63
CA VAL A 135 8.72 1.95 5.62
C VAL A 135 7.96 0.69 5.20
N ASP A 136 7.38 -0.01 6.17
CA ASP A 136 6.64 -1.25 5.92
C ASP A 136 5.33 -1.00 5.17
N SER A 137 4.64 0.12 5.41
CA SER A 137 3.45 0.50 4.63
C SER A 137 3.79 0.72 3.15
N HIS A 138 4.91 1.40 2.87
CA HIS A 138 5.38 1.62 1.50
C HIS A 138 5.82 0.31 0.84
N ARG A 139 6.47 -0.60 1.58
CA ARG A 139 6.81 -1.94 1.08
C ARG A 139 5.57 -2.77 0.75
N ALA A 140 4.53 -2.69 1.58
CA ALA A 140 3.26 -3.36 1.34
C ALA A 140 2.58 -2.82 0.08
N GLU A 141 2.57 -1.49 -0.11
CA GLU A 141 2.04 -0.86 -1.32
C GLU A 141 2.81 -1.31 -2.58
N LEU A 142 4.14 -1.32 -2.53
CA LEU A 142 4.97 -1.83 -3.63
C LEU A 142 4.68 -3.31 -3.92
N GLY A 143 4.49 -4.14 -2.89
CA GLY A 143 4.09 -5.54 -3.05
C GLY A 143 2.72 -5.69 -3.71
N ALA A 144 1.75 -4.85 -3.35
CA ALA A 144 0.44 -4.81 -3.98
C ALA A 144 0.53 -4.40 -5.46
N PHE A 145 1.38 -3.42 -5.80
CA PHE A 145 1.66 -3.06 -7.19
C PHE A 145 2.30 -4.21 -7.98
N GLN A 146 3.28 -4.92 -7.39
CA GLN A 146 3.87 -6.10 -8.01
C GLN A 146 2.82 -7.17 -8.31
N ASN A 147 1.90 -7.44 -7.38
CA ASN A 147 0.80 -8.37 -7.60
C ASN A 147 -0.11 -7.91 -8.75
N ARG A 148 -0.50 -6.63 -8.77
CA ARG A 148 -1.27 -6.06 -9.88
C ARG A 148 -0.54 -6.17 -11.23
N PHE A 149 0.76 -5.94 -11.26
CA PHE A 149 1.54 -6.10 -12.49
C PHE A 149 1.59 -7.55 -12.96
N ASN A 150 1.82 -8.50 -12.05
CA ASN A 150 1.79 -9.93 -12.41
C ASN A 150 0.42 -10.34 -12.97
N HIS A 151 -0.69 -9.90 -12.34
CA HIS A 151 -2.03 -10.16 -12.87
C HIS A 151 -2.26 -9.52 -14.24
N ALA A 152 -1.82 -8.27 -14.43
CA ALA A 152 -1.95 -7.58 -15.71
C ALA A 152 -1.15 -8.31 -16.80
N ILE A 153 0.08 -8.75 -16.51
CA ILE A 153 0.93 -9.51 -17.43
C ILE A 153 0.26 -10.83 -17.80
N SER A 154 -0.17 -11.63 -16.81
CA SER A 154 -0.84 -12.91 -17.09
C SER A 154 -2.13 -12.74 -17.90
N ASN A 155 -2.89 -11.67 -17.68
CA ASN A 155 -4.06 -11.36 -18.49
C ASN A 155 -3.67 -10.98 -19.92
N LEU A 156 -2.64 -10.13 -20.09
CA LEU A 156 -2.13 -9.74 -21.40
C LEU A 156 -1.58 -10.93 -22.19
N ASP A 157 -0.88 -11.86 -21.54
CA ASP A 157 -0.36 -13.08 -22.17
C ASP A 157 -1.51 -13.97 -22.67
N ASN A 158 -2.56 -14.17 -21.86
CA ASN A 158 -3.77 -14.88 -22.28
C ASN A 158 -4.46 -14.21 -23.47
N ILE A 159 -4.56 -12.87 -23.46
CA ILE A 159 -5.13 -12.12 -24.59
C ILE A 159 -4.24 -12.31 -25.82
N ASN A 160 -2.92 -12.23 -25.67
CA ASN A 160 -1.96 -12.41 -26.76
C ASN A 160 -2.07 -13.79 -27.40
N GLU A 161 -2.16 -14.85 -26.60
CA GLU A 161 -2.37 -16.22 -27.07
C GLU A 161 -3.68 -16.35 -27.86
N ASN A 162 -4.79 -15.84 -27.30
CA ASN A 162 -6.11 -15.87 -27.96
C ASN A 162 -6.12 -15.08 -29.28
N VAL A 163 -5.46 -13.93 -29.32
CA VAL A 163 -5.32 -13.10 -30.53
C VAL A 163 -4.47 -13.83 -31.58
N ASN A 164 -3.35 -14.42 -31.20
CA ASN A 164 -2.49 -15.18 -32.12
C ASN A 164 -3.21 -16.43 -32.65
N ALA A 165 -3.92 -17.18 -31.81
CA ALA A 165 -4.72 -18.33 -32.23
C ALA A 165 -5.82 -17.91 -33.22
N SER A 166 -6.50 -16.80 -32.96
CA SER A 166 -7.51 -16.25 -33.87
C SER A 166 -6.91 -15.78 -35.19
N LYS A 167 -5.74 -15.13 -35.15
CA LYS A 167 -4.99 -14.72 -36.34
C LYS A 167 -4.50 -15.91 -37.17
N SER A 168 -4.03 -16.98 -36.52
CA SER A 168 -3.65 -18.23 -37.21
C SER A 168 -4.86 -18.82 -37.91
N ARG A 169 -6.00 -18.99 -37.23
CA ARG A 169 -7.23 -19.51 -37.85
C ARG A 169 -7.66 -18.71 -39.08
N ILE A 170 -7.60 -17.38 -39.02
CA ILE A 170 -7.92 -16.52 -40.18
C ILE A 170 -6.91 -16.78 -41.31
N LYS A 171 -5.61 -16.68 -41.03
CA LYS A 171 -4.55 -16.89 -42.04
C LYS A 171 -4.58 -18.29 -42.65
N ASP A 172 -4.73 -19.32 -41.85
CA ASP A 172 -4.75 -20.72 -42.29
C ASP A 172 -5.99 -20.99 -43.15
N THR A 173 -7.14 -20.40 -42.79
CA THR A 173 -8.36 -20.48 -43.60
C THR A 173 -8.21 -19.76 -44.95
N ASP A 174 -7.61 -18.57 -44.95
CA ASP A 174 -7.37 -17.81 -46.18
C ASP A 174 -6.36 -18.50 -47.08
N PHE A 175 -5.29 -19.07 -46.51
CA PHE A 175 -4.31 -19.87 -47.25
C PHE A 175 -4.93 -21.12 -47.87
N ALA A 176 -5.78 -21.84 -47.12
CA ALA A 176 -6.50 -23.00 -47.62
C ALA A 176 -7.45 -22.65 -48.78
N LYS A 177 -8.18 -21.52 -48.68
CA LYS A 177 -9.04 -21.01 -49.77
C LYS A 177 -8.23 -20.66 -51.02
N GLU A 178 -7.15 -19.89 -50.87
CA GLU A 178 -6.30 -19.48 -51.98
C GLU A 178 -5.65 -20.68 -52.66
N THR A 179 -5.13 -21.64 -51.88
CA THR A 179 -4.53 -22.87 -52.41
C THR A 179 -5.55 -23.73 -53.15
N THR A 180 -6.80 -23.81 -52.66
CA THR A 180 -7.88 -24.54 -53.34
C THR A 180 -8.24 -23.85 -54.65
N GLN A 181 -8.32 -22.51 -54.66
CA GLN A 181 -8.60 -21.74 -55.87
C GLN A 181 -7.49 -21.85 -56.90
N LEU A 182 -6.22 -21.80 -56.47
CA LEU A 182 -5.05 -22.03 -57.31
C LEU A 182 -5.08 -23.43 -57.92
N THR A 183 -5.27 -24.46 -57.10
CA THR A 183 -5.37 -25.86 -57.54
C THR A 183 -6.52 -26.05 -58.53
N LYS A 184 -7.70 -25.50 -58.24
CA LYS A 184 -8.86 -25.53 -59.15
C LYS A 184 -8.52 -24.90 -60.50
N THR A 185 -7.85 -23.75 -60.49
CA THR A 185 -7.44 -23.04 -61.71
C THR A 185 -6.43 -23.86 -62.53
N GLN A 186 -5.47 -24.50 -61.87
CA GLN A 186 -4.50 -25.39 -62.51
C GLN A 186 -5.17 -26.63 -63.14
N ILE A 187 -6.07 -27.30 -62.41
CA ILE A 187 -6.83 -28.45 -62.92
C ILE A 187 -7.68 -28.03 -64.12
N LEU A 188 -8.40 -26.91 -64.03
CA LEU A 188 -9.19 -26.39 -65.15
C LEU A 188 -8.33 -26.07 -66.37
N SER A 189 -7.14 -25.50 -66.18
CA SER A 189 -6.20 -25.21 -67.27
C SER A 189 -5.71 -26.51 -67.94
N GLN A 190 -5.35 -27.53 -67.16
CA GLN A 190 -4.93 -28.83 -67.68
C GLN A 190 -6.07 -29.56 -68.39
N ALA A 191 -7.26 -29.57 -67.80
CA ALA A 191 -8.46 -30.15 -68.40
C ALA A 191 -8.85 -29.43 -69.69
N SER A 192 -8.77 -28.10 -69.75
CA SER A 192 -9.03 -27.32 -70.95
C SER A 192 -8.05 -27.66 -72.07
N SER A 193 -6.75 -27.83 -71.75
CA SER A 193 -5.75 -28.28 -72.73
C SER A 193 -6.02 -29.70 -73.24
N SER A 194 -6.34 -30.64 -72.34
CA SER A 194 -6.66 -32.03 -72.70
C SER A 194 -7.95 -32.15 -73.50
N ILE A 195 -9.01 -31.44 -73.09
CA ILE A 195 -10.29 -31.36 -73.83
C ILE A 195 -10.05 -30.72 -75.19
N LEU A 196 -9.26 -29.64 -75.27
CA LEU A 196 -8.92 -29.02 -76.54
C LEU A 196 -8.14 -29.98 -77.45
N ALA A 197 -7.22 -30.79 -76.90
CA ALA A 197 -6.51 -31.82 -77.65
C ALA A 197 -7.46 -32.93 -78.14
N GLN A 198 -8.39 -33.39 -77.31
CA GLN A 198 -9.42 -34.38 -77.66
C GLN A 198 -10.39 -33.84 -78.72
N ALA A 199 -10.85 -32.60 -78.56
CA ALA A 199 -11.70 -31.91 -79.52
C ALA A 199 -10.99 -31.66 -80.86
N LYS A 200 -9.66 -31.52 -80.87
CA LYS A 200 -8.86 -31.47 -82.10
C LYS A 200 -8.69 -32.83 -82.79
N GLN A 201 -8.75 -33.94 -82.05
CA GLN A 201 -8.66 -35.29 -82.62
C GLN A 201 -9.99 -35.79 -83.18
N ALA A 202 -11.13 -35.44 -82.57
CA ALA A 202 -12.46 -35.85 -83.02
C ALA A 202 -12.80 -35.54 -84.51
N PRO A 203 -12.46 -34.35 -85.07
CA PRO A 203 -12.68 -34.06 -86.48
C PRO A 203 -11.84 -34.94 -87.41
N ASN A 204 -10.62 -35.30 -87.02
CA ASN A 204 -9.74 -36.15 -87.83
C ASN A 204 -10.26 -37.60 -87.90
N SER A 205 -10.84 -38.11 -86.81
CA SER A 205 -11.52 -39.41 -86.81
C SER A 205 -12.80 -39.41 -87.64
N ALA A 206 -13.54 -38.28 -87.66
CA ALA A 206 -14.72 -38.12 -88.51
C ALA A 206 -14.35 -38.02 -90.01
N LEU A 207 -13.23 -37.40 -90.37
CA LEU A 207 -12.73 -37.38 -91.74
C LEU A 207 -12.31 -38.78 -92.23
N SER A 208 -11.74 -39.62 -91.34
CA SER A 208 -11.39 -41.01 -91.67
C SER A 208 -12.60 -41.92 -91.93
N LEU A 209 -13.80 -41.50 -91.55
CA LEU A 209 -15.06 -42.21 -91.81
C LEU A 209 -15.78 -41.71 -93.08
N LEU A 210 -15.27 -40.66 -93.72
CA LEU A 210 -15.82 -40.03 -94.93
C LEU A 210 -14.93 -40.22 -96.17
N GLY A 211 -13.76 -40.86 -96.01
CA GLY A 211 -12.80 -41.17 -97.08
C GLY A 211 -12.78 -42.64 -97.47
#